data_AF-A0A803N9H2-F1
#
_entry.id   AF-A0A803N9H2-F1
#
_cell.length_a   1.000
_cell.length_b   1.000
_cell.length_c   1.000
_cell.angle_alpha   90.00
_cell.angle_beta   90.00
_cell.angle_gamma   90.00
#
_symmetry.space_group_name_H-M   'P 1'
#
loop_
_entity.id
_entity.type
_entity.pdbx_description
1 polymer ?
#
loop_
_entity_poly.entity_id
_entity_poly.type
_entity_poly.pdbx_seq_one_letter_code
_entity_poly.pdbx_strand_id
1 'polypeptide(L)'
;MFGDFNEILGMHEKEGGAVRGERQIDAFREALVVCECKDLGFKGNIYTWQRGTSEETLAHERLDRYIACVGWCSIFHTWRKNDKLFQFEALWLSNAECGNVVSDVWCVGVNESVPTRIAWVEESLTSWAEKTFGVLKKKIKKHRVNCKRSKGVG
;
A
#
# COMPACT_ATOMS: atom_id res chain seq x y z
N MET A 1 -2.59 6.24 -9.55
CA MET A 1 -3.93 6.73 -9.18
C MET A 1 -4.46 5.87 -8.05
N PHE A 2 -5.04 6.46 -7.02
CA PHE A 2 -5.77 5.74 -5.98
C PHE A 2 -7.09 6.44 -5.72
N GLY A 3 -8.10 5.71 -5.31
CA GLY A 3 -9.39 6.28 -4.95
C GLY A 3 -10.55 5.32 -5.17
N ASP A 4 -11.74 5.85 -4.96
CA ASP A 4 -13.01 5.18 -5.20
C ASP A 4 -13.40 5.29 -6.68
N PHE A 5 -13.41 4.16 -7.38
CA PHE A 5 -13.81 4.09 -8.78
C PHE A 5 -15.28 3.75 -8.95
N ASN A 6 -15.96 3.28 -7.90
CA ASN A 6 -17.32 2.73 -7.96
C ASN A 6 -17.52 1.58 -8.98
N GLU A 7 -16.42 0.96 -9.44
CA GLU A 7 -16.43 -0.10 -10.46
C GLU A 7 -15.75 -1.38 -9.98
N ILE A 8 -16.25 -2.53 -10.44
CA ILE A 8 -15.66 -3.87 -10.21
C ILE A 8 -14.99 -4.44 -11.46
N LEU A 9 -13.89 -5.18 -11.30
CA LEU A 9 -13.18 -5.87 -12.38
C LEU A 9 -13.72 -7.27 -12.66
N GLY A 10 -14.61 -7.78 -11.81
CA GLY A 10 -15.29 -9.05 -12.00
C GLY A 10 -16.20 -9.39 -10.84
N MET A 11 -17.11 -10.34 -11.05
CA MET A 11 -18.07 -10.76 -10.01
C MET A 11 -17.43 -11.30 -8.74
N HIS A 12 -16.19 -11.81 -8.83
CA HIS A 12 -15.44 -12.28 -7.66
C HIS A 12 -15.06 -11.16 -6.68
N GLU A 13 -15.20 -9.89 -7.07
CA GLU A 13 -14.99 -8.73 -6.20
C GLU A 13 -16.29 -8.24 -5.54
N LYS A 14 -17.37 -9.00 -5.70
CA LYS A 14 -18.69 -8.68 -5.18
C LYS A 14 -19.31 -9.90 -4.51
N GLU A 15 -19.94 -9.64 -3.37
CA GLU A 15 -20.74 -10.62 -2.64
C GLU A 15 -22.08 -9.99 -2.26
N GLY A 16 -23.17 -10.73 -2.43
CA GLY A 16 -24.52 -10.24 -2.19
C GLY A 16 -24.99 -9.09 -3.11
N GLY A 17 -26.24 -8.66 -2.91
CA GLY A 17 -26.87 -7.59 -3.70
C GLY A 17 -27.07 -7.92 -5.19
N ALA A 18 -27.34 -6.90 -5.99
CA ALA A 18 -27.63 -7.06 -7.41
C ALA A 18 -26.36 -7.35 -8.24
N VAL A 19 -26.47 -8.26 -9.21
CA VAL A 19 -25.39 -8.56 -10.16
C VAL A 19 -25.04 -7.31 -10.97
N ARG A 20 -23.76 -6.98 -11.05
CA ARG A 20 -23.25 -5.86 -11.88
C ARG A 20 -23.40 -6.18 -13.38
N GLY A 21 -23.63 -5.17 -14.21
CA GLY A 21 -23.71 -5.40 -15.66
C GLY A 21 -22.36 -5.82 -16.24
N GLU A 22 -22.30 -6.91 -17.01
CA GLU A 22 -21.06 -7.36 -17.67
C GLU A 22 -20.46 -6.29 -18.57
N ARG A 23 -21.31 -5.56 -19.32
CA ARG A 23 -20.89 -4.42 -20.14
C ARG A 23 -20.18 -3.32 -19.36
N GLN A 24 -20.61 -3.06 -18.12
CA GLN A 24 -19.99 -2.05 -17.26
C GLN A 24 -18.62 -2.52 -16.79
N ILE A 25 -18.50 -3.79 -16.40
CA ILE A 25 -17.23 -4.41 -16.02
C ILE A 25 -16.25 -4.38 -17.19
N ASP A 26 -16.70 -4.73 -18.39
CA ASP A 26 -15.87 -4.74 -19.59
C ASP A 26 -15.44 -3.33 -20.01
N ALA A 27 -16.33 -2.34 -19.93
CA ALA A 27 -15.97 -0.95 -20.16
C ALA A 27 -14.88 -0.45 -19.20
N PHE A 28 -14.96 -0.85 -17.91
CA PHE A 28 -13.92 -0.49 -16.96
C PHE A 28 -12.58 -1.19 -17.26
N ARG A 29 -12.60 -2.47 -17.63
CA ARG A 29 -11.39 -3.19 -18.08
C ARG A 29 -10.78 -2.55 -19.31
N GLU A 30 -11.59 -2.19 -20.30
CA GLU A 30 -11.16 -1.51 -21.51
C GLU A 30 -10.52 -0.15 -21.20
N ALA A 31 -11.11 0.64 -20.29
CA ALA A 31 -10.53 1.90 -19.85
C ALA A 31 -9.12 1.72 -19.25
N LEU A 32 -8.87 0.66 -18.49
CA LEU A 32 -7.54 0.34 -17.98
C LEU A 32 -6.56 -0.01 -19.10
N VAL A 33 -7.00 -0.77 -20.11
CA VAL A 33 -6.18 -1.12 -21.27
C VAL A 33 -5.81 0.14 -22.06
N VAL A 34 -6.79 0.98 -22.38
CA VAL A 34 -6.60 2.23 -23.15
C VAL A 34 -5.66 3.20 -22.40
N CYS A 35 -5.77 3.28 -21.08
CA CYS A 35 -4.92 4.13 -20.26
C CYS A 35 -3.55 3.50 -19.94
N GLU A 36 -3.24 2.33 -20.51
CA GLU A 36 -2.03 1.54 -20.20
C GLU A 36 -1.81 1.41 -18.68
N CYS A 37 -2.90 1.09 -17.98
CA CYS A 37 -2.97 1.05 -16.54
C CYS A 37 -3.23 -0.36 -16.02
N LYS A 38 -2.76 -0.63 -14.81
CA LYS A 38 -2.88 -1.92 -14.14
C LYS A 38 -3.34 -1.73 -12.69
N ASP A 39 -4.31 -2.55 -12.27
CA ASP A 39 -4.66 -2.70 -10.86
C ASP A 39 -3.47 -3.31 -10.11
N LEU A 40 -3.04 -2.63 -9.04
CA LEU A 40 -1.92 -3.06 -8.20
C LEU A 40 -2.30 -4.17 -7.22
N GLY A 41 -3.58 -4.54 -7.16
CA GLY A 41 -4.11 -5.55 -6.26
C GLY A 41 -4.38 -5.02 -4.84
N PHE A 42 -4.47 -5.96 -3.92
CA PHE A 42 -4.77 -5.71 -2.51
C PHE A 42 -4.07 -6.78 -1.65
N LYS A 43 -4.06 -6.56 -0.33
CA LYS A 43 -3.57 -7.54 0.64
C LYS A 43 -4.52 -7.58 1.84
N GLY A 44 -5.02 -8.77 2.17
CA GLY A 44 -6.01 -8.96 3.24
C GLY A 44 -7.43 -8.98 2.67
N ASN A 45 -8.36 -8.26 3.30
CA ASN A 45 -9.73 -8.18 2.83
C ASN A 45 -9.80 -7.51 1.45
N ILE A 46 -10.53 -8.12 0.52
CA ILE A 46 -10.75 -7.59 -0.83
C ILE A 46 -11.76 -6.45 -0.84
N TYR A 47 -12.74 -6.49 0.06
CA TYR A 47 -13.85 -5.55 0.05
C TYR A 47 -13.46 -4.22 0.71
N THR A 48 -13.85 -3.13 0.08
CA THR A 48 -13.63 -1.76 0.57
C THR A 48 -14.94 -1.05 0.89
N TRP A 49 -16.06 -1.62 0.47
CA TRP A 49 -17.40 -1.13 0.73
C TRP A 49 -18.32 -2.24 1.24
N GLN A 50 -19.25 -1.87 2.12
CA GLN A 50 -20.29 -2.75 2.66
C GLN A 50 -21.62 -2.00 2.78
N ARG A 51 -22.72 -2.72 2.54
CA ARG A 51 -24.08 -2.29 2.86
C ARG A 51 -24.89 -3.45 3.44
N GLY A 52 -25.91 -3.11 4.23
CA GLY A 52 -26.80 -4.08 4.86
C GLY A 52 -26.33 -4.47 6.25
N THR A 53 -27.29 -4.95 7.05
CA THR A 53 -27.06 -5.35 8.46
C THR A 53 -27.54 -6.76 8.76
N SER A 54 -28.26 -7.40 7.83
CA SER A 54 -28.68 -8.79 7.91
C SER A 54 -28.04 -9.60 6.79
N GLU A 55 -27.90 -10.91 6.96
CA GLU A 55 -27.32 -11.81 5.96
C GLU A 55 -28.04 -11.72 4.60
N GLU A 56 -29.37 -11.55 4.60
CA GLU A 56 -30.19 -11.39 3.40
C GLU A 56 -29.95 -10.06 2.66
N THR A 57 -29.52 -9.01 3.37
CA THR A 57 -29.32 -7.67 2.82
C THR A 57 -27.85 -7.29 2.67
N LEU A 58 -26.95 -8.15 3.15
CA LEU A 58 -25.52 -7.91 3.17
C LEU A 58 -24.98 -7.90 1.75
N ALA A 59 -24.24 -6.85 1.42
CA ALA A 59 -23.50 -6.75 0.19
C ALA A 59 -22.11 -6.18 0.45
N HIS A 60 -21.11 -6.78 -0.19
CA HIS A 60 -19.73 -6.34 -0.17
C HIS A 60 -19.23 -6.08 -1.58
N GLU A 61 -18.45 -5.02 -1.75
CA GLU A 61 -17.83 -4.68 -3.03
C GLU A 61 -16.41 -4.15 -2.80
N ARG A 62 -15.53 -4.40 -3.76
CA ARG A 62 -14.25 -3.68 -3.87
C ARG A 62 -14.46 -2.48 -4.79
N LEU A 63 -14.44 -1.27 -4.25
CA LEU A 63 -14.66 -0.03 -5.02
C LEU A 63 -13.42 0.87 -5.03
N ASP A 64 -12.64 0.84 -3.95
CA ASP A 64 -11.38 1.56 -3.84
C ASP A 64 -10.24 0.74 -4.44
N ARG A 65 -9.42 1.38 -5.29
CA ARG A 65 -8.33 0.72 -6.01
C ARG A 65 -7.08 1.57 -6.04
N TYR A 66 -5.96 0.88 -6.21
CA TYR A 66 -4.68 1.47 -6.56
C TYR A 66 -4.33 1.02 -7.97
N ILE A 67 -4.22 1.97 -8.88
CA ILE A 67 -3.98 1.74 -10.31
C ILE A 67 -2.70 2.48 -10.71
N ALA A 68 -1.82 1.81 -11.44
CA ALA A 68 -0.58 2.38 -11.93
C ALA A 68 -0.45 2.20 -13.44
N CYS A 69 0.12 3.20 -14.12
CA CYS A 69 0.49 3.04 -15.52
C CYS A 69 1.65 2.04 -15.68
N VAL A 70 1.76 1.41 -16.84
CA VAL A 70 2.80 0.41 -17.15
C VAL A 70 4.21 0.99 -16.96
N GLY A 71 4.41 2.26 -17.31
CA GLY A 71 5.68 2.98 -17.06
C GLY A 71 6.05 3.00 -15.57
N TRP A 72 5.07 3.28 -14.70
CA TRP A 72 5.28 3.23 -13.25
C TRP A 72 5.58 1.81 -12.77
N CYS A 73 4.82 0.82 -13.22
CA CYS A 73 5.05 -0.58 -12.85
C CYS A 73 6.46 -1.05 -13.23
N SER A 74 6.98 -0.63 -14.38
CA SER A 74 8.32 -0.99 -14.85
C SER A 74 9.42 -0.49 -13.92
N ILE A 75 9.25 0.75 -13.41
CA ILE A 75 10.20 1.35 -12.47
C ILE A 75 10.11 0.66 -11.11
N PHE A 76 8.92 0.30 -10.63
CA PHE A 76 8.79 -0.41 -9.35
C PHE A 76 9.29 -1.86 -9.41
N HIS A 77 9.25 -2.50 -10.58
CA HIS A 77 9.74 -3.87 -10.72
C HIS A 77 11.28 -3.95 -10.65
N THR A 78 11.99 -2.92 -11.11
CA THR A 78 13.45 -2.81 -10.89
C THR A 78 13.77 -2.58 -9.41
N TRP A 79 12.96 -1.79 -8.69
CA TRP A 79 13.11 -1.58 -7.24
C TRP A 79 12.94 -2.85 -6.41
N ARG A 80 11.97 -3.71 -6.76
CA ARG A 80 11.68 -4.96 -6.04
C ARG A 80 12.80 -6.00 -6.14
N LYS A 81 13.77 -5.85 -7.06
CA LYS A 81 14.93 -6.75 -7.16
C LYS A 81 15.96 -6.56 -6.04
N ASN A 82 15.88 -5.46 -5.27
CA ASN A 82 16.66 -5.32 -4.04
C ASN A 82 15.93 -6.11 -2.94
N ASP A 83 16.53 -7.20 -2.46
CA ASP A 83 15.94 -8.18 -1.51
C ASP A 83 15.47 -7.60 -0.15
N LYS A 84 15.67 -6.30 0.10
CA LYS A 84 15.04 -5.58 1.19
C LYS A 84 14.01 -4.61 0.62
N LEU A 85 12.74 -4.97 0.76
CA LEU A 85 11.67 -3.98 0.63
C LEU A 85 11.82 -2.93 1.73
N PHE A 86 11.75 -1.67 1.35
CA PHE A 86 11.51 -0.57 2.27
C PHE A 86 10.26 -0.86 3.10
N GLN A 87 10.40 -0.74 4.42
CA GLN A 87 9.30 -0.94 5.35
C GLN A 87 9.07 0.34 6.14
N PHE A 88 8.04 1.07 5.75
CA PHE A 88 7.52 2.16 6.55
C PHE A 88 6.83 1.59 7.80
N GLU A 89 7.24 2.03 8.98
CA GLU A 89 6.62 1.59 10.23
C GLU A 89 5.64 2.66 10.72
N ALA A 90 4.42 2.24 11.09
CA ALA A 90 3.41 3.15 11.64
C ALA A 90 3.92 3.96 12.85
N LEU A 91 4.88 3.41 13.62
CA LEU A 91 5.56 4.11 14.70
C LEU A 91 6.19 5.44 14.25
N TRP A 92 6.65 5.54 13.01
CA TRP A 92 7.29 6.75 12.51
C TRP A 92 6.32 7.93 12.51
N LEU A 93 5.03 7.68 12.31
CA LEU A 93 3.98 8.71 12.36
C LEU A 93 3.74 9.24 13.78
N SER A 94 4.27 8.60 14.83
CA SER A 94 4.16 9.11 16.19
C SER A 94 5.13 10.27 16.45
N ASN A 95 6.08 10.54 15.55
CA ASN A 95 6.96 11.70 15.62
C ASN A 95 6.57 12.69 14.50
N ALA A 96 6.27 13.92 14.89
CA ALA A 96 5.89 15.00 13.98
C ALA A 96 6.95 15.30 12.89
N GLU A 97 8.23 15.02 13.16
CA GLU A 97 9.32 15.20 12.20
C GLU A 97 9.23 14.27 10.99
N CYS A 98 8.48 13.16 11.07
CA CYS A 98 8.30 12.24 9.95
C CYS A 98 7.76 12.97 8.72
N GLY A 99 6.75 13.83 8.91
CA GLY A 99 6.17 14.63 7.85
C GLY A 99 7.17 15.63 7.25
N ASN A 100 8.01 16.24 8.09
CA ASN A 100 9.03 17.19 7.66
C ASN A 100 10.08 16.51 6.77
N VAL A 101 10.58 15.34 7.17
CA VAL A 101 11.57 14.58 6.39
C VAL A 101 11.04 14.25 4.99
N VAL A 102 9.78 13.84 4.88
CA VAL A 102 9.15 13.58 3.58
C VAL A 102 9.00 14.87 2.78
N SER A 103 8.45 15.93 3.40
CA SER A 103 8.18 17.20 2.75
C SER A 103 9.45 17.86 2.22
N ASP A 104 10.50 17.94 3.03
CA ASP A 104 11.76 18.60 2.68
C ASP A 104 12.42 17.93 1.47
N VAL A 105 12.53 16.60 1.51
CA VAL A 105 13.13 15.82 0.42
C VAL A 105 12.28 15.90 -0.85
N TRP A 106 10.96 15.84 -0.70
CA TRP A 106 10.04 15.94 -1.82
C TRP A 106 10.18 17.30 -2.51
N CYS A 107 10.30 18.40 -1.76
CA CYS A 107 10.45 19.75 -2.29
C CYS A 107 11.80 20.02 -2.96
N VAL A 108 12.89 19.40 -2.50
CA VAL A 108 14.22 19.55 -3.13
C VAL A 108 14.24 18.94 -4.54
N GLY A 109 13.56 17.82 -4.73
CA GLY A 109 13.54 17.09 -6.01
C GLY A 109 12.44 17.50 -6.98
N VAL A 110 11.88 18.71 -6.92
CA VAL A 110 10.72 19.10 -7.76
C VAL A 110 10.97 18.95 -9.26
N ASN A 111 12.21 19.12 -9.71
CA ASN A 111 12.60 18.96 -11.12
C ASN A 111 12.99 17.51 -11.48
N GLU A 112 13.00 16.60 -10.52
CA GLU A 112 13.39 15.21 -10.72
C GLU A 112 12.18 14.31 -10.99
N SER A 113 12.47 13.14 -11.57
CA SER A 113 11.45 12.12 -11.76
C SER A 113 10.87 11.66 -10.41
N VAL A 114 9.57 11.38 -10.36
CA VAL A 114 8.90 10.91 -9.13
C VAL A 114 9.58 9.68 -8.52
N PRO A 115 10.05 8.67 -9.29
CA PRO A 115 10.82 7.56 -8.74
C PRO A 115 12.12 7.98 -8.05
N THR A 116 12.86 8.92 -8.63
CA THR A 116 14.07 9.49 -8.00
C THR A 116 13.72 10.13 -6.66
N ARG A 117 12.62 10.89 -6.61
CA ARG A 117 12.17 11.56 -5.38
C ARG A 117 11.75 10.55 -4.31
N ILE A 118 11.04 9.48 -4.70
CA ILE A 118 10.67 8.38 -3.79
C ILE A 118 11.94 7.71 -3.23
N ALA A 119 12.96 7.51 -4.07
CA ALA A 119 14.25 6.95 -3.66
C ALA A 119 14.90 7.75 -2.53
N TRP A 120 14.95 9.07 -2.71
CA TRP A 120 15.55 9.98 -1.74
C TRP A 120 14.73 10.03 -0.45
N VAL A 121 13.39 9.98 -0.54
CA VAL A 121 12.51 9.92 0.63
C VAL A 121 12.77 8.63 1.39
N GLU A 122 12.89 7.49 0.71
CA GLU A 122 13.24 6.21 1.34
C GLU A 122 14.56 6.28 2.09
N GLU A 123 15.61 6.79 1.44
CA GLU A 123 16.95 6.90 2.03
C GLU A 123 16.93 7.81 3.27
N SER A 124 16.29 8.97 3.14
CA SER A 124 16.20 9.97 4.20
C SER A 124 15.38 9.48 5.39
N LEU A 125 14.21 8.86 5.13
CA LEU A 125 13.38 8.25 6.18
C LEU A 125 14.09 7.10 6.87
N THR A 126 14.83 6.28 6.12
CA THR A 126 15.60 5.17 6.71
C THR A 126 16.67 5.71 7.66
N SER A 127 17.45 6.69 7.22
CA SER A 127 18.49 7.33 8.04
C SER A 127 17.90 8.01 9.29
N TRP A 128 16.82 8.75 9.13
CA TRP A 128 16.13 9.41 10.24
C TRP A 128 15.52 8.40 11.22
N ALA A 129 14.82 7.37 10.73
CA ALA A 129 14.19 6.37 11.58
C ALA A 129 15.21 5.54 12.38
N GLU A 130 16.39 5.27 11.82
CA GLU A 130 17.49 4.63 12.55
C GLU A 130 18.02 5.50 13.68
N LYS A 131 18.15 6.81 13.47
CA LYS A 131 18.58 7.77 14.50
C LYS A 131 17.52 7.92 15.60
N THR A 132 16.26 8.07 15.21
CA THR A 132 15.14 8.38 16.12
C THR A 132 14.66 7.16 16.89
N PHE A 133 14.49 6.02 16.22
CA PHE A 133 13.89 4.82 16.81
C PHE A 133 14.86 3.64 16.92
N GLY A 134 16.09 3.74 16.42
CA GLY A 134 17.04 2.61 16.36
C GLY A 134 17.31 1.98 17.72
N VAL A 135 17.38 2.78 18.79
CA VAL A 135 17.53 2.27 20.17
C VAL A 135 16.28 1.49 20.62
N LEU A 136 15.09 2.02 20.36
CA LEU A 136 13.82 1.32 20.66
C LEU A 136 13.73 0.00 19.89
N LYS A 137 14.04 0.01 18.59
CA LYS A 137 14.05 -1.20 17.76
C LYS A 137 15.04 -2.25 18.28
N LYS A 138 16.24 -1.84 18.69
CA LYS A 138 17.24 -2.73 19.33
C LYS A 138 16.71 -3.32 20.65
N LYS A 139 16.07 -2.51 21.50
CA LYS A 139 15.47 -2.97 22.76
C LYS A 139 14.32 -3.96 22.53
N ILE A 140 13.39 -3.66 21.62
CA ILE A 140 12.27 -4.54 21.27
C ILE A 140 12.79 -5.87 20.71
N LYS A 141 13.80 -5.84 19.83
CA LYS A 141 14.44 -7.05 19.28
C LYS A 141 15.08 -7.91 20.38
N LYS A 142 15.82 -7.29 21.31
CA LYS A 142 16.44 -7.98 22.46
C LYS A 142 15.38 -8.62 23.37
N HIS A 143 14.30 -7.90 23.69
CA HIS A 143 13.21 -8.46 24.48
C HIS A 143 12.47 -9.60 23.78
N ARG A 144 12.22 -9.51 22.46
CA ARG A 144 11.60 -10.60 21.69
C ARG A 144 12.48 -11.85 21.65
N VAL A 145 13.80 -11.71 21.50
CA VAL A 145 14.75 -12.85 21.53
C VAL A 145 14.83 -13.47 22.92
N ASN A 146 14.90 -12.65 23.97
CA ASN A 146 14.93 -13.13 25.36
C ASN A 146 13.63 -13.85 25.74
N CYS A 147 12.48 -13.33 25.32
CA CYS A 147 11.17 -13.96 25.57
C CYS A 147 11.00 -15.29 24.81
N LYS A 148 11.61 -15.43 23.62
CA LYS A 148 11.67 -16.72 22.91
C LYS A 148 12.59 -17.72 23.62
N ARG A 149 13.72 -17.28 24.18
CA ARG A 149 14.64 -18.14 24.94
C ARG A 149 14.04 -18.60 26.27
N SER A 150 13.29 -17.73 26.97
CA SER A 150 12.64 -18.08 28.24
C SER A 150 11.45 -19.03 28.07
N LYS A 151 10.91 -19.17 26.85
CA LYS A 151 9.83 -20.13 26.53
C LYS A 151 10.36 -21.48 26.02
N GLY A 152 11.68 -21.67 25.98
CA GLY A 152 12.35 -22.89 25.52
C GLY A 152 13.26 -23.54 26.56
N VAL A 153 13.05 -23.28 27.84
CA VAL A 153 13.77 -23.92 28.95
C VAL A 153 12.76 -24.25 30.05
N GLY A 154 12.54 -25.54 30.29
CA GLY A 154 11.65 -26.10 31.31
C GLY A 154 10.55 -26.95 30.72
#